data_AF-A0A6L9ZFZ4-F1
#
_entry.id   AF-A0A6L9ZFZ4-F1
#
_cell.length_a   1.000
_cell.length_b   1.000
_cell.length_c   1.000
_cell.angle_alpha   90.00
_cell.angle_beta   90.00
_cell.angle_gamma   90.00
#
_symmetry.space_group_name_H-M   'P 1'
#
loop_
_entity.id
_entity.type
_entity.pdbx_description
1 polymer ?
#
loop_
_entity_poly.entity_id
_entity_poly.type
_entity_poly.pdbx_seq_one_letter_code
_entity_poly.pdbx_strand_id
1 'polypeptide(L)' 'MSPTAQAPKTTRRLVFPFTAIVGQEEMKLALLLNVIDPKIGGVMIMGDRGTGKSTTIRALA' A
#
# COMPACT_ATOMS: atom_id res chain seq x y z
N MET A 1 -18.71 -19.05 37.88
CA MET A 1 -17.98 -19.60 36.71
C MET A 1 -18.29 -18.68 35.54
N SER A 2 -17.47 -17.66 35.35
CA SER A 2 -17.67 -16.66 34.28
C SER A 2 -16.56 -16.88 33.24
N PRO A 3 -16.88 -17.12 31.96
CA PRO A 3 -15.88 -17.29 30.93
C PRO A 3 -15.34 -15.91 30.54
N THR A 4 -14.05 -15.66 30.80
CA THR A 4 -13.37 -14.48 30.29
C THR A 4 -13.16 -14.66 28.78
N ALA A 5 -14.08 -14.12 27.98
CA ALA A 5 -13.91 -14.05 26.53
C ALA A 5 -12.71 -13.15 26.21
N GLN A 6 -11.59 -13.75 25.81
CA GLN A 6 -10.44 -13.01 25.30
C GLN A 6 -10.84 -12.35 23.97
N ALA A 7 -10.73 -11.02 23.92
CA ALA A 7 -10.91 -10.24 22.71
C ALA A 7 -9.89 -10.69 21.63
N PRO A 8 -10.28 -10.75 20.35
CA PRO A 8 -9.41 -11.23 19.29
C PRO A 8 -8.21 -10.29 19.13
N LYS A 9 -6.99 -10.84 19.24
CA LYS A 9 -5.76 -10.12 18.91
C LYS A 9 -5.72 -9.89 17.40
N THR A 10 -6.04 -8.69 16.96
CA THR A 10 -5.89 -8.27 15.56
C THR A 10 -4.40 -8.19 15.22
N THR A 11 -3.87 -9.23 14.58
CA THR A 11 -2.52 -9.22 14.02
C THR A 11 -2.46 -8.17 12.91
N ARG A 12 -1.94 -6.98 13.23
CA ARG A 12 -1.75 -5.90 12.25
C ARG A 12 -0.68 -6.35 11.26
N ARG A 13 -1.04 -6.51 9.98
CA ARG A 13 -0.05 -6.77 8.92
C ARG A 13 0.94 -5.61 8.88
N LEU A 14 2.22 -5.92 9.03
CA LEU A 14 3.29 -4.94 8.86
C LEU A 14 3.41 -4.61 7.36
N VAL A 15 3.24 -3.34 7.02
CA VAL A 15 3.39 -2.80 5.67
C VAL A 15 4.58 -1.85 5.67
N PHE A 16 5.38 -1.87 4.60
CA PHE A 16 6.51 -0.96 4.46
C PHE A 16 6.00 0.48 4.27
N PRO A 17 6.57 1.49 4.94
CA PRO A 17 6.06 2.87 4.85
C PRO A 17 6.31 3.47 3.46
N PHE A 18 5.28 4.06 2.86
CA PHE A 18 5.33 4.63 1.50
C PHE A 18 6.42 5.68 1.32
N THR A 19 6.61 6.54 2.33
CA THR A 19 7.60 7.62 2.33
C THR A 19 9.04 7.13 2.38
N ALA A 20 9.28 5.91 2.87
CA ALA A 20 10.63 5.32 2.93
C ALA A 20 11.05 4.63 1.62
N ILE A 21 10.16 4.57 0.63
CA ILE A 21 10.46 4.00 -0.68
C ILE A 21 11.31 5.03 -1.44
N VAL A 22 12.52 4.66 -1.84
CA VAL A 22 13.44 5.53 -2.57
C VAL A 22 13.25 5.38 -4.07
N GLY A 23 13.23 6.50 -4.80
CA GLY A 23 12.97 6.53 -6.24
C GLY A 23 11.50 6.25 -6.59
N GLN A 24 11.26 5.77 -7.81
CA GLN A 24 9.90 5.50 -8.34
C GLN A 24 9.00 6.76 -8.35
N GLU A 25 9.57 7.94 -8.58
CA GLU A 25 8.84 9.21 -8.45
C GLU A 25 7.64 9.30 -9.40
N GLU A 26 7.75 8.82 -10.63
CA GLU A 26 6.63 8.75 -11.58
C GLU A 26 5.50 7.85 -11.08
N MET A 27 5.85 6.68 -10.53
CA MET A 27 4.86 5.74 -10.01
C MET A 27 4.18 6.29 -8.75
N LYS A 28 4.94 6.90 -7.83
CA LYS A 28 4.37 7.54 -6.64
C LYS A 28 3.42 8.66 -7.03
N LEU A 29 3.84 9.52 -7.97
CA LEU A 29 3.01 10.62 -8.45
C LEU A 29 1.71 10.10 -9.08
N ALA A 30 1.78 9.13 -9.98
CA ALA A 30 0.60 8.58 -10.63
C ALA A 30 -0.39 7.97 -9.61
N LEU A 31 0.13 7.26 -8.61
CA LEU A 31 -0.70 6.71 -7.53
C LEU A 31 -1.32 7.82 -6.66
N LEU A 32 -0.57 8.84 -6.28
CA LEU A 32 -1.09 9.98 -5.52
C LEU A 32 -2.16 10.75 -6.29
N LEU A 33 -1.95 10.98 -7.59
CA LEU A 33 -2.94 11.62 -8.45
C LEU A 33 -4.24 10.80 -8.53
N ASN A 34 -4.13 9.48 -8.63
CA ASN A 34 -5.30 8.60 -8.64
C ASN A 34 -6.07 8.61 -7.31
N VAL A 35 -5.36 8.76 -6.18
CA VAL A 35 -5.97 8.94 -4.86
C VAL A 35 -6.69 10.30 -4.75
N ILE A 36 -6.13 11.36 -5.34
CA ILE A 36 -6.73 12.70 -5.33
C ILE A 36 -7.96 12.75 -6.24
N ASP A 37 -7.86 12.24 -7.46
CA ASP A 37 -8.97 12.17 -8.42
C ASP A 37 -9.13 10.75 -8.99
N PRO A 38 -10.05 9.95 -8.41
CA PRO A 38 -10.34 8.60 -8.90
C PRO A 38 -10.92 8.56 -10.32
N LYS A 39 -11.40 9.68 -10.88
CA LYS A 39 -11.95 9.73 -12.26
C LYS A 39 -10.89 9.52 -13.33
N ILE A 40 -9.61 9.57 -12.96
CA ILE A 40 -8.47 9.24 -13.85
C ILE A 40 -8.54 7.78 -14.34
N GLY A 41 -9.23 6.89 -13.63
CA GLY A 41 -9.58 5.55 -14.15
C GLY A 41 -8.56 4.43 -13.88
N GLY A 42 -7.46 4.73 -13.18
CA GLY A 42 -6.47 3.74 -12.73
C GLY A 42 -5.05 4.06 -13.21
N VAL A 43 -4.07 3.27 -12.76
CA VAL A 43 -2.66 3.42 -13.16
C VAL A 43 -2.11 2.07 -13.56
N MET A 44 -1.59 1.96 -14.79
CA MET A 44 -0.88 0.77 -15.27
C MET A 44 0.62 0.94 -15.05
N ILE A 45 1.24 0.07 -14.25
CA ILE A 45 2.65 0.16 -13.89
C ILE A 45 3.41 -1.03 -14.47
N MET A 46 4.34 -0.74 -15.37
CA MET A 46 5.20 -1.74 -16.02
C MET A 46 6.62 -1.76 -15.44
N GLY A 47 7.37 -2.83 -15.71
CA GLY A 47 8.81 -2.91 -15.44
C GLY A 47 9.25 -4.30 -14.95
N ASP A 48 10.53 -4.43 -14.61
CA ASP A 48 11.12 -5.73 -14.26
C ASP A 48 10.67 -6.29 -12.91
N ARG A 49 10.86 -7.60 -12.73
CA ARG A 49 10.65 -8.28 -11.45
C ARG A 49 11.66 -7.75 -10.42
N GLY A 50 11.24 -7.67 -9.15
CA GLY A 50 12.12 -7.23 -8.05
C GLY A 50 12.16 -5.71 -7.82
N THR A 51 11.47 -4.93 -8.65
CA THR A 51 11.39 -3.46 -8.51
C THR A 51 10.44 -2.96 -7.42
N GLY A 52 9.76 -3.85 -6.67
CA GLY A 52 8.93 -3.45 -5.53
C GLY A 52 7.55 -2.83 -5.87
N LYS A 53 7.08 -2.92 -7.12
CA LYS A 53 5.77 -2.39 -7.57
C LYS A 53 4.61 -2.70 -6.62
N SER A 54 4.42 -3.96 -6.25
CA SER A 54 3.33 -4.37 -5.36
C SER A 54 3.53 -3.93 -3.91
N THR A 55 4.78 -3.77 -3.47
CA THR A 55 5.11 -3.23 -2.15
C THR A 55 4.70 -1.77 -2.05
N THR A 56 5.02 -0.96 -3.07
CA THR A 56 4.65 0.47 -3.12
C THR A 56 3.14 0.67 -3.15
N ILE A 57 2.40 -0.15 -3.89
CA ILE A 57 0.92 -0.09 -3.90
C ILE A 57 0.35 -0.45 -2.52
N ARG A 58 0.86 -1.50 -1.88
CA ARG A 58 0.43 -1.90 -0.52
C ARG A 58 0.78 -0.87 0.54
N ALA A 59 1.89 -0.16 0.36
CA ALA A 59 2.33 0.91 1.25
C ALA A 59 1.39 2.13 1.24
N LEU A 60 0.65 2.32 0.14
CA LEU A 60 -0.34 3.40 0.00
C LEU A 60 -1.74 3.01 0.48
N ALA A 61 -2.07 1.70 0.49
CA ALA A 61 -3.36 1.17 0.89
C ALA A 61 -3.55 1.12 2.42
#